data_AF-A0A2Z4V4F9-F1
#
_entry.id   AF-A0A2Z4V4F9-F1
#
_cell.length_a   1.000
_cell.length_b   1.000
_cell.length_c   1.000
_cell.angle_alpha   90.00
_cell.angle_beta   90.00
_cell.angle_gamma   90.00
#
_symmetry.space_group_name_H-M   'P 1'
#
loop_
_entity.id
_entity.type
_entity.pdbx_description
1 polymer ?
#
loop_
_entity_poly.entity_id
_entity_poly.type
_entity_poly.pdbx_seq_one_letter_code
_entity_poly.pdbx_strand_id
1 'polypeptide(L)'
;MGRRWGTRELCAAAALLSAATCCDWPQAPLPEQGFAVRYEKPVAADRPHHRFLTSWGLVELTVDDLNDYVELPHRVTVVARSCHGEGTGYDPETRRIELCYDDLTEQRDLFGRDEDLAETVRETLYHEAGHALIDALDLPDEGDRAEEDAADRFAQVALLTRDPEGDDTLLTAARAYDAGAAEQPPDPTDVHAPDAARAESHRCAVQGAFPAEHKDLATPARSDCAATWTRTRTTWTETLAPLLRH
;
A
#
# COMPACT_ATOMS: atom_id res chain seq x y z
N MET A 1 56.24 -28.52 -61.49
CA MET A 1 56.28 -27.19 -62.14
C MET A 1 54.91 -26.54 -61.98
N GLY A 2 54.85 -25.33 -61.42
CA GLY A 2 53.61 -24.55 -61.32
C GLY A 2 53.38 -23.94 -59.93
N ARG A 3 54.04 -22.81 -59.65
CA ARG A 3 53.66 -21.91 -58.54
C ARG A 3 52.38 -21.16 -58.94
N ARG A 4 51.46 -20.90 -58.00
CA ARG A 4 50.57 -19.73 -58.06
C ARG A 4 50.41 -19.10 -56.67
N TRP A 5 50.52 -17.78 -56.67
CA TRP A 5 50.38 -16.84 -55.57
C TRP A 5 48.95 -16.27 -55.55
N GLY A 6 48.57 -15.67 -54.41
CA GLY A 6 47.40 -14.79 -54.26
C GLY A 6 46.22 -15.51 -53.62
N THR A 7 45.46 -14.95 -52.68
CA THR A 7 45.30 -13.57 -52.20
C THR A 7 44.68 -13.69 -50.80
N ARG A 8 45.06 -12.77 -49.89
CA ARG A 8 44.36 -12.61 -48.61
C ARG A 8 42.99 -12.01 -48.92
N GLU A 9 41.92 -12.77 -48.71
CA GLU A 9 40.57 -12.22 -48.64
C GLU A 9 40.08 -12.31 -47.20
N LEU A 10 39.97 -11.13 -46.59
CA LEU A 10 39.26 -10.89 -45.35
C LEU A 10 37.77 -11.06 -45.64
N CYS A 11 37.19 -12.22 -45.32
CA CYS A 11 35.75 -12.32 -45.17
C CYS A 11 35.36 -11.69 -43.84
N ALA A 12 34.77 -10.50 -43.94
CA ALA A 12 34.12 -9.80 -42.84
C ALA A 12 33.10 -10.74 -42.18
N ALA A 13 33.31 -11.04 -40.89
CA ALA A 13 32.30 -11.65 -40.06
C ALA A 13 31.18 -10.62 -39.88
N ALA A 14 30.05 -10.84 -40.54
CA ALA A 14 28.82 -10.13 -40.25
C ALA A 14 28.38 -10.54 -38.85
N ALA A 15 28.70 -9.71 -37.86
CA ALA A 15 28.11 -9.79 -36.53
C ALA A 15 26.62 -9.48 -36.67
N LEU A 16 25.79 -10.52 -36.65
CA LEU A 16 24.37 -10.39 -36.41
C LEU A 16 24.22 -9.82 -35.00
N LEU A 17 24.05 -8.50 -34.92
CA LEU A 17 23.53 -7.82 -33.75
C LEU A 17 22.12 -8.34 -33.51
N SER A 18 22.00 -9.41 -32.71
CA SER A 18 20.75 -9.72 -32.03
C SER A 18 20.36 -8.46 -31.27
N ALA A 19 19.26 -7.83 -31.68
CA ALA A 19 18.62 -6.77 -30.94
C ALA A 19 18.29 -7.33 -29.56
N ALA A 20 19.14 -7.03 -28.59
CA ALA A 20 18.81 -7.21 -27.19
C ALA A 20 17.58 -6.35 -26.93
N THR A 21 16.46 -7.01 -26.65
CA THR A 21 15.31 -6.41 -25.99
C THR A 21 15.83 -5.67 -24.77
N CYS A 22 15.78 -4.34 -24.85
CA CYS A 22 16.27 -3.44 -23.83
C CYS A 22 15.54 -3.67 -22.51
N CYS A 23 16.30 -4.05 -21.49
CA CYS A 23 16.06 -3.75 -20.08
C CYS A 23 14.73 -4.23 -19.47
N ASP A 24 14.46 -5.53 -19.51
CA ASP A 24 13.74 -6.16 -18.40
C ASP A 24 14.77 -6.76 -17.46
N TRP A 25 14.85 -6.22 -16.24
CA TRP A 25 15.59 -6.87 -15.16
C TRP A 25 14.88 -8.20 -14.87
N PRO A 26 15.60 -9.34 -14.80
CA PRO A 26 14.97 -10.60 -14.45
C PRO A 26 14.39 -10.47 -13.03
N GLN A 27 13.07 -10.35 -12.94
CA GLN A 27 12.38 -10.40 -11.66
C GLN A 27 12.35 -11.87 -11.21
N ALA A 28 12.65 -12.11 -9.94
CA ALA A 28 12.47 -13.43 -9.37
C ALA A 28 11.01 -13.86 -9.57
N PRO A 29 10.74 -15.16 -9.81
CA PRO A 29 9.37 -15.64 -9.86
C PRO A 29 8.67 -15.31 -8.54
N LEU A 30 7.51 -14.64 -8.63
CA LEU A 30 6.71 -14.27 -7.48
C LEU A 30 6.10 -15.53 -6.81
N PRO A 31 5.92 -15.53 -5.48
CA PRO A 31 5.36 -16.67 -4.76
C PRO A 31 3.91 -16.95 -5.15
N GLU A 32 3.47 -18.21 -5.13
CA GLU A 32 2.09 -18.58 -5.49
C GLU A 32 1.03 -18.16 -4.44
N GLN A 33 1.47 -17.82 -3.23
CA GLN A 33 0.64 -17.50 -2.06
C GLN A 33 1.22 -16.29 -1.31
N GLY A 34 0.40 -15.62 -0.51
CA GLY A 34 0.82 -14.44 0.26
C GLY A 34 0.89 -13.15 -0.57
N PHE A 35 1.40 -12.11 0.06
CA PHE A 35 1.67 -10.83 -0.57
C PHE A 35 3.03 -10.85 -1.28
N ALA A 36 3.14 -10.16 -2.41
CA ALA A 36 4.38 -10.03 -3.16
C ALA A 36 4.59 -8.61 -3.68
N VAL A 37 5.84 -8.17 -3.73
CA VAL A 37 6.19 -6.81 -4.19
C VAL A 37 6.61 -6.82 -5.65
N ARG A 38 6.18 -5.80 -6.41
CA ARG A 38 6.68 -5.50 -7.75
C ARG A 38 6.78 -3.99 -7.97
N TYR A 39 7.91 -3.55 -8.51
CA TYR A 39 8.08 -2.20 -9.02
C TYR A 39 8.04 -2.20 -10.56
N GLU A 40 7.16 -1.39 -11.13
CA GLU A 40 7.20 -1.04 -12.55
C GLU A 40 8.12 0.17 -12.76
N LYS A 41 8.70 0.25 -13.96
CA LYS A 41 9.58 1.35 -14.33
C LYS A 41 8.77 2.66 -14.37
N PRO A 42 9.14 3.69 -13.58
CA PRO A 42 8.38 4.94 -13.53
C PRO A 42 8.59 5.77 -14.80
N VAL A 43 7.56 6.54 -15.16
CA VAL A 43 7.74 7.66 -16.10
C VAL A 43 8.70 8.71 -15.51
N ALA A 44 9.15 9.67 -16.31
CA ALA A 44 10.17 10.62 -15.87
C ALA A 44 9.74 11.45 -14.65
N ALA A 45 8.46 11.85 -14.57
CA ALA A 45 7.91 12.62 -13.46
C ALA A 45 7.95 11.86 -12.13
N ASP A 46 7.74 10.54 -12.18
CA ASP A 46 7.52 9.69 -11.01
C ASP A 46 8.81 9.08 -10.44
N ARG A 47 9.95 9.32 -11.08
CA ARG A 47 11.25 8.79 -10.62
C ARG A 47 11.59 9.18 -9.17
N PRO A 48 11.28 10.39 -8.66
CA PRO A 48 11.48 10.71 -7.24
C PRO A 48 10.69 9.81 -6.30
N HIS A 49 9.41 9.55 -6.61
CA HIS A 49 8.52 8.73 -5.79
C HIS A 49 8.91 7.26 -5.80
N HIS A 50 9.27 6.70 -6.97
CA HIS A 50 9.90 5.38 -7.04
C HIS A 50 11.16 5.31 -6.18
N ARG A 51 12.05 6.31 -6.24
CA ARG A 51 13.28 6.33 -5.42
C ARG A 51 12.94 6.39 -3.93
N PHE A 52 11.97 7.20 -3.55
CA PHE A 52 11.49 7.30 -2.17
C PHE A 52 11.02 5.93 -1.67
N LEU A 53 10.08 5.28 -2.36
CA LEU A 53 9.55 3.97 -1.96
C LEU A 53 10.66 2.92 -1.83
N THR A 54 11.56 2.85 -2.82
CA THR A 54 12.65 1.85 -2.83
C THR A 54 13.78 2.15 -1.85
N SER A 55 14.08 3.42 -1.55
CA SER A 55 15.14 3.76 -0.59
C SER A 55 14.70 3.56 0.85
N TRP A 56 13.40 3.78 1.12
CA TRP A 56 12.79 3.53 2.42
C TRP A 56 12.37 2.07 2.61
N GLY A 57 12.26 1.30 1.52
CA GLY A 57 11.82 -0.11 1.56
C GLY A 57 10.38 -0.27 2.05
N LEU A 58 9.53 0.73 1.83
CA LEU A 58 8.21 0.82 2.47
C LEU A 58 7.30 -0.34 2.06
N VAL A 59 7.28 -0.64 0.76
CA VAL A 59 6.40 -1.69 0.23
C VAL A 59 6.87 -3.05 0.71
N GLU A 60 8.18 -3.29 0.73
CA GLU A 60 8.77 -4.52 1.25
C GLU A 60 8.49 -4.71 2.74
N LEU A 61 8.70 -3.68 3.57
CA LEU A 61 8.45 -3.75 5.00
C LEU A 61 6.98 -4.05 5.31
N THR A 62 6.04 -3.38 4.63
CA THR A 62 4.61 -3.64 4.82
C THR A 62 4.20 -5.03 4.33
N VAL A 63 4.72 -5.48 3.18
CA VAL A 63 4.44 -6.82 2.65
C VAL A 63 5.02 -7.92 3.54
N ASP A 64 6.22 -7.72 4.09
CA ASP A 64 6.82 -8.66 5.03
C ASP A 64 5.99 -8.73 6.32
N ASP A 65 5.55 -7.60 6.88
CA ASP A 65 4.66 -7.61 8.06
C ASP A 65 3.31 -8.31 7.80
N LEU A 66 2.67 -8.03 6.65
CA LEU A 66 1.42 -8.69 6.26
C LEU A 66 1.63 -10.19 6.11
N ASN A 67 2.73 -10.62 5.46
CA ASN A 67 3.05 -12.03 5.32
C ASN A 67 3.43 -12.70 6.64
N ASP A 68 3.94 -11.97 7.63
CA ASP A 68 4.16 -12.48 8.99
C ASP A 68 2.85 -12.52 9.80
N TYR A 69 1.83 -11.79 9.38
CA TYR A 69 0.52 -11.76 10.03
C TYR A 69 -0.43 -12.85 9.53
N VAL A 70 -0.54 -13.00 8.21
CA VAL A 70 -1.58 -13.80 7.55
C VAL A 70 -1.01 -14.72 6.46
N GLU A 71 -1.67 -15.85 6.23
CA GLU A 71 -1.42 -16.81 5.15
C GLU A 71 -2.51 -16.73 4.10
N LEU A 72 -2.31 -15.89 3.08
CA LEU A 72 -3.25 -15.86 1.95
C LEU A 72 -3.13 -17.12 1.09
N PRO A 73 -4.26 -17.77 0.73
CA PRO A 73 -4.27 -19.00 -0.07
C PRO A 73 -3.91 -18.77 -1.54
N HIS A 74 -3.80 -17.51 -1.95
CA HIS A 74 -3.39 -17.09 -3.28
C HIS A 74 -2.53 -15.83 -3.17
N ARG A 75 -1.85 -15.51 -4.27
CA ARG A 75 -1.00 -14.33 -4.37
C ARG A 75 -1.82 -13.05 -4.49
N VAL A 76 -1.47 -12.04 -3.69
CA VAL A 76 -1.84 -10.63 -3.91
C VAL A 76 -0.55 -9.88 -4.22
N THR A 77 -0.51 -9.13 -5.32
CA THR A 77 0.71 -8.40 -5.71
C THR A 77 0.56 -6.91 -5.43
N VAL A 78 1.43 -6.34 -4.61
CA VAL A 78 1.56 -4.89 -4.46
C VAL A 78 2.45 -4.39 -5.59
N VAL A 79 1.87 -3.63 -6.51
CA VAL A 79 2.56 -3.12 -7.69
C VAL A 79 2.69 -1.60 -7.60
N ALA A 80 3.90 -1.12 -7.40
CA ALA A 80 4.19 0.31 -7.49
C ALA A 80 4.40 0.71 -8.96
N ARG A 81 3.59 1.64 -9.47
CA ARG A 81 3.57 2.03 -10.90
C ARG A 81 3.17 3.48 -11.12
N SER A 82 3.39 3.97 -12.34
CA SER A 82 2.82 5.22 -12.81
C SER A 82 1.38 4.97 -13.26
N CYS A 83 0.40 5.53 -12.56
CA CYS A 83 -1.01 5.23 -12.79
C CYS A 83 -1.70 6.17 -13.76
N HIS A 84 -1.15 7.36 -13.98
CA HIS A 84 -1.73 8.36 -14.88
C HIS A 84 -3.13 8.81 -14.41
N GLY A 85 -3.32 8.95 -13.10
CA GLY A 85 -4.55 9.40 -12.46
C GLY A 85 -5.62 8.33 -12.23
N GLU A 86 -5.30 7.05 -12.43
CA GLU A 86 -6.21 5.94 -12.08
C GLU A 86 -6.39 5.78 -10.56
N GLY A 87 -5.44 6.29 -9.76
CA GLY A 87 -5.48 6.24 -8.30
C GLY A 87 -5.01 4.90 -7.72
N THR A 88 -4.52 4.95 -6.49
CA THR A 88 -4.11 3.79 -5.69
C THR A 88 -5.34 2.98 -5.28
N GLY A 89 -5.25 1.65 -5.34
CA GLY A 89 -6.39 0.79 -5.01
C GLY A 89 -6.14 -0.70 -5.17
N TYR A 90 -6.99 -1.52 -4.55
CA TYR A 90 -7.08 -2.96 -4.78
C TYR A 90 -7.99 -3.31 -5.95
N ASP A 91 -7.49 -4.11 -6.89
CA ASP A 91 -8.25 -4.71 -7.98
C ASP A 91 -8.50 -6.20 -7.68
N PRO A 92 -9.76 -6.62 -7.40
CA PRO A 92 -10.10 -8.02 -7.13
C PRO A 92 -10.02 -8.92 -8.37
N GLU A 93 -10.14 -8.40 -9.60
CA GLU A 93 -10.05 -9.21 -10.82
C GLU A 93 -8.63 -9.73 -11.04
N THR A 94 -7.63 -8.89 -10.75
CA THR A 94 -6.21 -9.22 -10.92
C THR A 94 -5.48 -9.52 -9.62
N ARG A 95 -6.11 -9.27 -8.47
CA ARG A 95 -5.55 -9.39 -7.11
C ARG A 95 -4.29 -8.57 -6.95
N ARG A 96 -4.39 -7.31 -7.34
CA ARG A 96 -3.28 -6.36 -7.32
C ARG A 96 -3.66 -5.17 -6.46
N ILE A 97 -2.75 -4.79 -5.57
CA ILE A 97 -2.77 -3.48 -4.94
C ILE A 97 -1.91 -2.59 -5.82
N GLU A 98 -2.52 -1.69 -6.58
CA GLU A 98 -1.79 -0.73 -7.39
C GLU A 98 -1.41 0.46 -6.51
N LEU A 99 -0.12 0.67 -6.25
CA LEU A 99 0.39 1.83 -5.53
C LEU A 99 0.90 2.87 -6.54
N CYS A 100 0.20 3.98 -6.66
CA CYS A 100 0.44 4.95 -7.70
C CYS A 100 1.51 5.96 -7.31
N TYR A 101 2.59 6.04 -8.07
CA TYR A 101 3.65 7.02 -7.83
C TYR A 101 3.13 8.45 -7.90
N ASP A 102 2.16 8.73 -8.77
CA ASP A 102 1.59 10.06 -8.97
C ASP A 102 0.81 10.56 -7.74
N ASP A 103 0.11 9.69 -7.01
CA ASP A 103 -0.63 10.02 -5.78
C ASP A 103 0.30 10.48 -4.64
N LEU A 104 1.53 9.95 -4.59
CA LEU A 104 2.54 10.37 -3.63
C LEU A 104 2.96 11.84 -3.80
N THR A 105 2.68 12.44 -4.97
CA THR A 105 2.94 13.87 -5.19
C THR A 105 2.08 14.73 -4.30
N GLU A 106 0.77 14.45 -4.26
CA GLU A 106 -0.21 15.23 -3.51
C GLU A 106 0.09 15.15 -2.01
N GLN A 107 0.39 13.94 -1.52
CA GLN A 107 0.77 13.73 -0.12
C GLN A 107 2.08 14.45 0.25
N ARG A 108 3.07 14.47 -0.66
CA ARG A 108 4.35 15.14 -0.43
C ARG A 108 4.17 16.65 -0.30
N ASP A 109 3.26 17.25 -1.08
CA ASP A 109 2.96 18.67 -1.02
C ASP A 109 2.27 19.07 0.30
N LEU A 110 1.50 18.15 0.90
CA LEU A 110 0.85 18.35 2.20
C LEU A 110 1.84 18.34 3.37
N PHE A 111 2.73 17.35 3.44
CA PHE A 111 3.55 17.13 4.64
C PHE A 111 4.96 17.72 4.57
N GLY A 112 5.56 17.77 3.38
CA GLY A 112 6.92 18.26 3.16
C GLY A 112 8.06 17.45 3.82
N ARG A 113 7.77 16.49 4.71
CA ARG A 113 8.74 15.55 5.32
C ARG A 113 8.57 14.15 4.74
N ASP A 114 9.70 13.46 4.55
CA ASP A 114 9.70 12.10 4.00
C ASP A 114 9.12 11.08 5.00
N GLU A 115 9.26 11.32 6.31
CA GLU A 115 8.68 10.48 7.38
C GLU A 115 7.15 10.48 7.34
N ASP A 116 6.53 11.66 7.28
CA ASP A 116 5.06 11.76 7.25
C ASP A 116 4.48 11.15 5.95
N LEU A 117 5.20 11.29 4.84
CA LEU A 117 4.85 10.64 3.58
C LEU A 117 4.95 9.11 3.71
N ALA A 118 5.97 8.60 4.38
CA ALA A 118 6.15 7.17 4.60
C ALA A 118 5.03 6.58 5.45
N GLU A 119 4.62 7.28 6.49
CA GLU A 119 3.48 6.94 7.35
C GLU A 119 2.17 6.93 6.55
N THR A 120 1.91 7.95 5.73
CA THR A 120 0.68 8.01 4.93
C THR A 120 0.63 6.87 3.90
N VAL A 121 1.74 6.59 3.21
CA VAL A 121 1.84 5.45 2.29
C VAL A 121 1.64 4.12 3.02
N ARG A 122 2.17 3.99 4.24
CA ARG A 122 2.00 2.78 5.05
C ARG A 122 0.54 2.56 5.41
N GLU A 123 -0.16 3.60 5.87
CA GLU A 123 -1.59 3.54 6.17
C GLU A 123 -2.40 3.12 4.94
N THR A 124 -2.14 3.73 3.79
CA THR A 124 -2.79 3.38 2.51
C THR A 124 -2.54 1.91 2.14
N LEU A 125 -1.32 1.42 2.26
CA LEU A 125 -1.01 0.01 1.97
C LEU A 125 -1.78 -0.96 2.88
N TYR A 126 -1.94 -0.66 4.17
CA TYR A 126 -2.75 -1.49 5.05
C TYR A 126 -4.24 -1.38 4.75
N HIS A 127 -4.74 -0.20 4.37
CA HIS A 127 -6.11 -0.04 3.90
C HIS A 127 -6.40 -0.96 2.70
N GLU A 128 -5.56 -0.89 1.65
CA GLU A 128 -5.72 -1.75 0.46
C GLU A 128 -5.53 -3.24 0.75
N ALA A 129 -4.67 -3.59 1.70
CA ALA A 129 -4.55 -4.96 2.19
C ALA A 129 -5.84 -5.43 2.90
N GLY A 130 -6.59 -4.51 3.51
CA GLY A 130 -7.92 -4.76 4.05
C GLY A 130 -8.88 -5.25 2.97
N HIS A 131 -8.98 -4.54 1.84
CA HIS A 131 -9.77 -4.95 0.67
C HIS A 131 -9.35 -6.33 0.15
N ALA A 132 -8.04 -6.56 0.02
CA ALA A 132 -7.53 -7.86 -0.38
C ALA A 132 -7.91 -9.00 0.58
N LEU A 133 -8.00 -8.73 1.88
CA LEU A 133 -8.40 -9.70 2.89
C LEU A 133 -9.91 -9.96 2.89
N ILE A 134 -10.72 -8.92 2.64
CA ILE A 134 -12.18 -9.04 2.47
C ILE A 134 -12.47 -9.97 1.29
N ASP A 135 -11.83 -9.74 0.14
CA ASP A 135 -11.92 -10.59 -1.06
C ASP A 135 -11.42 -12.02 -0.78
N ALA A 136 -10.24 -12.16 -0.16
CA ALA A 136 -9.67 -13.49 0.11
C ALA A 136 -10.50 -14.34 1.08
N LEU A 137 -11.27 -13.71 1.97
CA LEU A 137 -12.17 -14.36 2.93
C LEU A 137 -13.59 -14.55 2.39
N ASP A 138 -13.91 -14.03 1.20
CA ASP A 138 -15.27 -14.03 0.62
C ASP A 138 -16.31 -13.49 1.63
N LEU A 139 -15.98 -12.36 2.26
CA LEU A 139 -16.88 -11.74 3.24
C LEU A 139 -18.15 -11.21 2.55
N PRO A 140 -19.29 -11.15 3.26
CA PRO A 140 -20.51 -10.63 2.68
C PRO A 140 -20.35 -9.19 2.18
N ASP A 141 -20.81 -8.95 0.95
CA ASP A 141 -20.96 -7.60 0.40
C ASP A 141 -22.10 -6.86 1.14
N GLU A 142 -21.71 -5.91 1.99
CA GLU A 142 -22.60 -5.00 2.72
C GLU A 142 -22.69 -3.61 2.04
N GLY A 143 -22.15 -3.49 0.82
CA GLY A 143 -22.05 -2.29 0.00
C GLY A 143 -20.70 -1.57 0.13
N ASP A 144 -20.32 -0.83 -0.92
CA ASP A 144 -19.01 -0.17 -1.08
C ASP A 144 -18.58 0.62 0.16
N ARG A 145 -19.49 1.43 0.73
CA ARG A 145 -19.19 2.23 1.92
C ARG A 145 -18.83 1.38 3.13
N ALA A 146 -19.47 0.22 3.30
CA ALA A 146 -19.21 -0.69 4.41
C ALA A 146 -17.87 -1.43 4.24
N GLU A 147 -17.52 -1.77 3.00
CA GLU A 147 -16.23 -2.35 2.63
C GLU A 147 -15.07 -1.38 2.95
N GLU A 148 -15.17 -0.12 2.50
CA GLU A 148 -14.22 0.95 2.84
C GLU A 148 -14.04 1.14 4.35
N ASP A 149 -15.16 1.11 5.08
CA ASP A 149 -15.19 1.21 6.53
C ASP A 149 -14.53 0.01 7.22
N ALA A 150 -14.60 -1.17 6.60
CA ALA A 150 -13.95 -2.37 7.08
C ALA A 150 -12.44 -2.31 6.78
N ALA A 151 -12.03 -1.86 5.60
CA ALA A 151 -10.64 -1.66 5.21
C ALA A 151 -9.91 -0.66 6.13
N ASP A 152 -10.51 0.52 6.40
CA ASP A 152 -9.99 1.48 7.38
C ASP A 152 -9.81 0.85 8.77
N ARG A 153 -10.78 0.04 9.20
CA ARG A 153 -10.73 -0.65 10.50
C ARG A 153 -9.67 -1.74 10.54
N PHE A 154 -9.41 -2.42 9.42
CA PHE A 154 -8.32 -3.38 9.32
C PHE A 154 -6.98 -2.65 9.46
N ALA A 155 -6.79 -1.54 8.74
CA ALA A 155 -5.56 -0.75 8.83
C ALA A 155 -5.28 -0.31 10.27
N GLN A 156 -6.31 0.17 10.96
CA GLN A 156 -6.22 0.52 12.39
C GLN A 156 -5.78 -0.66 13.26
N VAL A 157 -6.36 -1.84 13.06
CA VAL A 157 -6.03 -3.03 13.85
C VAL A 157 -4.61 -3.50 13.55
N ALA A 158 -4.23 -3.59 12.28
CA ALA A 158 -2.91 -4.04 11.87
C ALA A 158 -1.82 -3.10 12.43
N LEU A 159 -1.94 -1.80 12.19
CA LEU A 159 -0.98 -0.80 12.64
C LEU A 159 -0.85 -0.78 14.18
N LEU A 160 -1.97 -0.66 14.90
CA LEU A 160 -1.92 -0.52 16.37
C LEU A 160 -1.56 -1.82 17.11
N THR A 161 -1.53 -2.98 16.45
CA THR A 161 -1.19 -4.25 17.12
C THR A 161 0.13 -4.84 16.67
N ARG A 162 0.68 -4.40 15.54
CA ARG A 162 1.89 -4.99 14.94
C ARG A 162 3.01 -4.00 14.71
N ASP A 163 2.67 -2.73 14.49
CA ASP A 163 3.63 -1.70 14.18
C ASP A 163 3.92 -0.86 15.44
N PRO A 164 5.18 -0.82 15.94
CA PRO A 164 5.57 0.04 17.05
C PRO A 164 5.33 1.53 16.79
N GLU A 165 5.32 1.96 15.53
CA GLU A 165 5.05 3.32 15.09
C GLU A 165 3.61 3.47 14.51
N GLY A 166 2.73 2.50 14.79
CA GLY A 166 1.39 2.43 14.23
C GLY A 166 0.45 3.54 14.69
N ASP A 167 0.60 4.04 15.92
CA ASP A 167 -0.16 5.18 16.42
C ASP A 167 0.25 6.49 15.74
N ASP A 168 1.54 6.76 15.61
CA ASP A 168 2.07 7.90 14.84
C ASP A 168 1.59 7.83 13.39
N THR A 169 1.64 6.65 12.76
CA THR A 169 1.15 6.42 11.39
C THR A 169 -0.32 6.83 11.24
N LEU A 170 -1.20 6.35 12.13
CA LEU A 170 -2.63 6.70 12.10
C LEU A 170 -2.89 8.17 12.39
N LEU A 171 -2.12 8.78 13.30
CA LEU A 171 -2.26 10.21 13.58
C LEU A 171 -1.77 11.08 12.44
N THR A 172 -0.81 10.61 11.64
CA THR A 172 -0.36 11.28 10.41
C THR A 172 -1.40 11.18 9.31
N ALA A 173 -1.96 9.99 9.06
CA ALA A 173 -3.09 9.82 8.16
C ALA A 173 -4.28 10.72 8.57
N ALA A 174 -4.59 10.80 9.86
CA ALA A 174 -5.62 11.71 10.37
C ALA A 174 -5.32 13.20 10.11
N ARG A 175 -4.05 13.61 9.99
CA ARG A 175 -3.68 14.97 9.55
C ARG A 175 -3.82 15.15 8.04
N ALA A 176 -3.55 14.10 7.25
CA ALA A 176 -3.78 14.12 5.80
C ALA A 176 -5.27 14.38 5.50
N TYR A 177 -6.15 13.60 6.14
CA TYR A 177 -7.59 13.75 5.98
C TYR A 177 -8.11 15.10 6.47
N ASP A 178 -7.62 15.61 7.61
CA ASP A 178 -7.99 16.97 8.04
C ASP A 178 -7.62 18.04 6.98
N ALA A 179 -6.48 17.88 6.30
CA ALA A 179 -6.08 18.77 5.22
C ALA A 179 -6.99 18.62 3.99
N GLY A 180 -7.29 17.39 3.57
CA GLY A 180 -8.25 17.11 2.48
C GLY A 180 -9.64 17.71 2.75
N ALA A 181 -10.16 17.51 3.97
CA ALA A 181 -11.42 18.08 4.42
C ALA A 181 -11.45 19.62 4.45
N ALA A 182 -10.28 20.26 4.61
CA ALA A 182 -10.16 21.72 4.59
C ALA A 182 -10.14 22.28 3.17
N GLU A 183 -9.67 21.50 2.19
CA GLU A 183 -9.60 21.88 0.79
C GLU A 183 -10.90 21.61 0.03
N GLN A 184 -11.56 20.49 0.33
CA GLN A 184 -12.70 20.00 -0.43
C GLN A 184 -13.88 19.70 0.49
N PRO A 185 -15.11 20.18 0.16
CA PRO A 185 -16.30 19.75 0.88
C PRO A 185 -16.56 18.25 0.60
N PRO A 186 -17.23 17.53 1.52
CA PRO A 186 -17.56 16.13 1.31
C PRO A 186 -18.35 15.90 0.01
N ASP A 187 -17.89 14.97 -0.82
CA ASP A 187 -18.63 14.49 -1.98
C ASP A 187 -19.61 13.38 -1.54
N PRO A 188 -20.94 13.57 -1.67
CA PRO A 188 -21.92 12.56 -1.27
C PRO A 188 -21.94 11.32 -2.19
N THR A 189 -21.21 11.34 -3.31
CA THR A 189 -21.07 10.20 -4.23
C THR A 189 -19.78 9.41 -4.01
N ASP A 190 -18.88 9.92 -3.18
CA ASP A 190 -17.70 9.18 -2.74
C ASP A 190 -18.12 8.00 -1.86
N VAL A 191 -17.50 6.85 -2.11
CA VAL A 191 -17.72 5.62 -1.34
C VAL A 191 -16.99 5.67 0.00
N HIS A 192 -15.93 6.47 0.12
CA HIS A 192 -15.24 6.69 1.38
C HIS A 192 -16.11 7.51 2.35
N ALA A 193 -15.83 7.34 3.65
CA ALA A 193 -16.35 8.31 4.61
C ALA A 193 -15.77 9.70 4.29
N PRO A 194 -16.49 10.79 4.59
CA PRO A 194 -15.91 12.13 4.54
C PRO A 194 -14.58 12.17 5.30
N ASP A 195 -13.57 12.84 4.76
CA ASP A 195 -12.23 12.89 5.33
C ASP A 195 -12.22 13.26 6.84
N ALA A 196 -12.99 14.27 7.25
CA ALA A 196 -13.09 14.65 8.66
C ALA A 196 -13.59 13.50 9.56
N ALA A 197 -14.43 12.61 9.04
CA ALA A 197 -14.90 11.42 9.75
C ALA A 197 -13.81 10.33 9.79
N ARG A 198 -13.05 10.12 8.71
CA ARG A 198 -11.90 9.20 8.68
C ARG A 198 -10.81 9.65 9.66
N ALA A 199 -10.49 10.93 9.66
CA ALA A 199 -9.56 11.54 10.60
C ALA A 199 -9.97 11.32 12.07
N GLU A 200 -11.25 11.52 12.38
CA GLU A 200 -11.78 11.26 13.72
C GLU A 200 -11.78 9.76 14.08
N SER A 201 -12.06 8.88 13.11
CA SER A 201 -12.00 7.43 13.27
C SER A 201 -10.61 6.97 13.71
N HIS A 202 -9.54 7.42 13.04
CA HIS A 202 -8.16 7.07 13.41
C HIS A 202 -7.76 7.62 14.78
N ARG A 203 -8.08 8.88 15.10
CA ARG A 203 -7.84 9.45 16.44
C ARG A 203 -8.58 8.68 17.53
N CYS A 204 -9.80 8.23 17.24
CA CYS A 204 -10.57 7.40 18.14
C CYS A 204 -9.95 6.02 18.34
N ALA A 205 -9.45 5.37 17.27
CA ALA A 205 -8.74 4.10 17.37
C ALA A 205 -7.47 4.21 18.23
N VAL A 206 -6.62 5.20 17.95
CA VAL A 206 -5.38 5.48 18.73
C VAL A 206 -5.71 5.72 20.19
N GLN A 207 -6.68 6.59 20.47
CA GLN A 207 -7.07 6.87 21.86
C GLN A 207 -7.70 5.67 22.56
N GLY A 208 -8.44 4.84 21.82
CA GLY A 208 -9.04 3.62 22.36
C GLY A 208 -8.00 2.54 22.69
N ALA A 209 -6.96 2.42 21.87
CA ALA A 209 -5.88 1.45 22.03
C ALA A 209 -4.90 1.85 23.14
N PHE A 210 -4.49 3.11 23.16
CA PHE A 210 -3.39 3.61 24.00
C PHE A 210 -3.79 4.85 24.83
N PRO A 211 -4.86 4.78 25.65
CA PRO A 211 -5.42 5.95 26.34
C PRO A 211 -4.48 6.62 27.36
N ALA A 212 -3.49 5.89 27.86
CA ALA A 212 -2.51 6.40 28.81
C ALA A 212 -1.40 7.21 28.13
N GLU A 213 -1.13 6.92 26.86
CA GLU A 213 -0.05 7.53 26.06
C GLU A 213 -0.57 8.77 25.33
N HIS A 214 -1.82 8.72 24.85
CA HIS A 214 -2.47 9.79 24.06
C HIS A 214 -3.51 10.61 24.86
N LYS A 215 -3.13 11.06 26.06
CA LYS A 215 -4.06 11.77 26.98
C LYS A 215 -4.67 13.05 26.40
N ASP A 216 -3.99 13.68 25.46
CA ASP A 216 -4.44 14.87 24.73
C ASP A 216 -5.58 14.57 23.75
N LEU A 217 -5.71 13.33 23.27
CA LEU A 217 -6.85 12.89 22.46
C LEU A 217 -8.12 12.64 23.29
N ALA A 218 -8.01 12.54 24.62
CA ALA A 218 -9.12 12.26 25.54
C ALA A 218 -10.10 13.45 25.64
N THR A 219 -11.11 13.45 24.77
CA THR A 219 -12.19 14.45 24.77
C THR A 219 -13.55 13.79 25.10
N PRO A 220 -14.57 14.56 25.52
CA PRO A 220 -15.92 14.01 25.71
C PRO A 220 -16.48 13.32 24.45
N ALA A 221 -16.15 13.82 23.26
CA ALA A 221 -16.55 13.23 21.98
C ALA A 221 -15.90 11.85 21.74
N ARG A 222 -14.71 11.60 22.32
CA ARG A 222 -13.97 10.34 22.23
C ARG A 222 -14.14 9.42 23.44
N SER A 223 -15.17 9.65 24.25
CA SER A 223 -15.41 8.88 25.49
C SER A 223 -15.70 7.39 25.24
N ASP A 224 -16.29 7.05 24.09
CA ASP A 224 -16.63 5.67 23.72
C ASP A 224 -15.50 4.94 22.96
N CYS A 225 -14.38 5.62 22.67
CA CYS A 225 -13.34 5.10 21.79
C CYS A 225 -12.69 3.80 22.27
N ALA A 226 -12.53 3.60 23.58
CA ALA A 226 -12.01 2.33 24.12
C ALA A 226 -12.94 1.14 23.83
N ALA A 227 -14.26 1.36 23.89
CA ALA A 227 -15.25 0.33 23.57
C ALA A 227 -15.30 0.08 22.06
N THR A 228 -15.24 1.14 21.25
CA THR A 228 -15.15 1.04 19.78
C THR A 228 -13.92 0.26 19.36
N TRP A 229 -12.72 0.61 19.86
CA TRP A 229 -11.47 -0.11 19.59
C TRP A 229 -11.57 -1.59 19.97
N THR A 230 -12.08 -1.90 21.17
CA THR A 230 -12.24 -3.29 21.62
C THR A 230 -13.10 -4.10 20.65
N ARG A 231 -14.22 -3.51 20.19
CA ARG A 231 -15.10 -4.16 19.21
C ARG A 231 -14.40 -4.35 17.88
N THR A 232 -13.80 -3.30 17.31
CA THR A 232 -13.09 -3.34 16.03
C THR A 232 -11.99 -4.40 16.03
N ARG A 233 -11.14 -4.42 17.06
CA ARG A 233 -10.08 -5.41 17.20
C ARG A 233 -10.63 -6.82 17.32
N THR A 234 -11.68 -7.03 18.12
CA THR A 234 -12.30 -8.35 18.29
C THR A 234 -12.88 -8.86 16.97
N THR A 235 -13.65 -8.02 16.27
CA THR A 235 -14.22 -8.36 14.97
C THR A 235 -13.13 -8.78 13.99
N TRP A 236 -12.09 -7.97 13.78
CA TRP A 236 -11.03 -8.30 12.83
C TRP A 236 -10.19 -9.51 13.27
N THR A 237 -9.96 -9.71 14.56
CA THR A 237 -9.26 -10.91 15.07
C THR A 237 -10.05 -12.18 14.77
N GLU A 238 -11.38 -12.15 14.97
CA GLU A 238 -12.26 -13.29 14.67
C GLU A 238 -12.37 -13.53 13.16
N THR A 239 -12.53 -12.46 12.38
CA THR A 239 -12.57 -12.51 10.90
C THR A 239 -11.30 -13.11 10.31
N LEU A 240 -10.13 -12.71 10.81
CA LEU A 240 -8.83 -13.18 10.29
C LEU A 240 -8.45 -14.57 10.78
N ALA A 241 -9.14 -15.14 11.77
CA ALA A 241 -8.79 -16.42 12.38
C ALA A 241 -8.46 -17.55 11.38
N PRO A 242 -9.13 -17.69 10.21
CA PRO A 242 -8.78 -18.70 9.21
C PRO A 242 -7.43 -18.47 8.50
N LEU A 243 -6.91 -17.25 8.51
CA LEU A 243 -5.70 -16.82 7.82
C LEU A 243 -4.54 -16.51 8.77
N LEU A 244 -4.76 -16.37 10.08
CA LEU A 244 -3.71 -15.99 11.02
C LEU A 244 -2.56 -17.02 11.04
N ARG A 245 -1.32 -16.53 10.99
CA ARG A 245 -0.13 -17.35 11.24
C ARG A 245 -0.02 -17.76 12.70
N HIS A 246 0.47 -18.98 12.94
CA HIS A 246 0.67 -19.59 14.27
C HIS A 246 2.13 -19.99 14.50
#